data_AF-A0A1N6DCX8-F1
#
_entry.id   AF-A0A1N6DCX8-F1
#
_cell.length_a   1.000
_cell.length_b   1.000
_cell.length_c   1.000
_cell.angle_alpha   90.00
_cell.angle_beta   90.00
_cell.angle_gamma   90.00
#
_symmetry.space_group_name_H-M   'P 1'
#
loop_
_entity.id
_entity.type
_entity.pdbx_description
1 polymer ?
#
loop_
_entity_poly.entity_id
_entity_poly.type
_entity_poly.pdbx_seq_one_letter_code
_entity_poly.pdbx_strand_id
1 'polypeptide(L)'
;MYPWQIFYLVAVAALAGYVLLRSPEGATGKIMTFMLNWLAPYTSITIAFVAIFQQGFLPALPFFALAAFCFITFLKRSTNATAKESMTKS
;
A
#
# COMPACT_ATOMS: atom_id res chain seq x y z
N MET A 1 -2.98 0.57 21.21
CA MET A 1 -3.22 0.04 19.84
C MET A 1 -4.13 -1.16 19.94
N TYR A 2 -5.26 -1.15 19.24
CA TYR A 2 -6.25 -2.22 19.33
C TYR A 2 -5.79 -3.49 18.59
N PRO A 3 -6.25 -4.70 18.97
CA PRO A 3 -5.86 -5.93 18.28
C PRO A 3 -6.17 -5.94 16.78
N TRP A 4 -7.32 -5.41 16.37
CA TRP A 4 -7.72 -5.34 14.96
C TRP A 4 -6.81 -4.43 14.11
N GLN A 5 -6.27 -3.37 14.71
CA GLN A 5 -5.30 -2.46 14.09
C GLN A 5 -3.99 -3.20 13.74
N ILE A 6 -3.57 -4.11 14.61
CA ILE A 6 -2.38 -4.96 14.39
C ILE A 6 -2.66 -6.00 13.30
N PHE A 7 -3.82 -6.67 13.34
CA PHE A 7 -4.21 -7.63 12.29
C PHE A 7 -4.25 -6.98 10.90
N TYR A 8 -4.77 -5.75 10.82
CA TYR A 8 -4.77 -4.98 9.58
C TYR A 8 -3.35 -4.72 9.05
N LEU A 9 -2.43 -4.23 9.90
CA LEU A 9 -1.05 -3.95 9.49
C LEU A 9 -0.35 -5.21 8.98
N VAL A 10 -0.49 -6.33 9.70
CA VAL A 10 0.11 -7.61 9.30
C VAL A 10 -0.47 -8.08 7.97
N ALA A 11 -1.79 -7.98 7.79
CA ALA A 11 -2.46 -8.40 6.55
C ALA A 11 -1.98 -7.57 5.34
N VAL A 12 -1.90 -6.25 5.46
CA VAL A 12 -1.45 -5.39 4.35
C VAL A 12 0.05 -5.55 4.08
N ALA A 13 0.87 -5.69 5.13
CA ALA A 13 2.30 -5.95 4.96
C ALA A 13 2.55 -7.30 4.26
N ALA A 14 1.82 -8.35 4.64
CA ALA A 14 1.89 -9.66 3.98
C ALA A 14 1.42 -9.58 2.51
N LEU A 15 0.34 -8.84 2.24
CA LEU A 15 -0.15 -8.62 0.88
C LEU A 15 0.88 -7.87 0.02
N ALA A 16 1.47 -6.81 0.55
CA ALA A 16 2.52 -6.05 -0.12
C ALA A 16 3.75 -6.91 -0.39
N GLY A 17 4.21 -7.67 0.60
CA GLY A 17 5.32 -8.62 0.46
C GLY A 17 5.03 -9.69 -0.59
N TYR A 18 3.83 -10.28 -0.59
CA TYR A 18 3.41 -11.26 -1.58
C TYR A 18 3.44 -10.71 -3.00
N VAL A 19 2.89 -9.50 -3.21
CA VAL A 19 2.87 -8.86 -4.54
C VAL A 19 4.27 -8.50 -5.02
N LEU A 20 5.18 -8.12 -4.13
CA LEU A 20 6.58 -7.87 -4.46
C LEU A 20 7.32 -9.16 -4.84
N LEU A 21 7.03 -10.27 -4.15
CA LEU A 21 7.73 -11.54 -4.37
C LEU A 21 7.22 -12.32 -5.60
N ARG A 22 5.90 -12.38 -5.80
CA ARG A 22 5.30 -13.26 -6.81
C ARG A 22 4.80 -12.57 -8.07
N SER A 23 4.76 -11.22 -8.12
CA SER A 23 4.24 -10.43 -9.25
C SER A 23 3.05 -11.11 -9.95
N PRO A 24 1.91 -11.30 -9.25
CA PRO A 24 0.78 -12.04 -9.79
C PRO A 24 0.34 -11.47 -11.14
N GLU A 25 0.13 -12.34 -12.13
CA GLU A 25 -0.30 -11.96 -13.47
C GLU A 25 -1.83 -12.03 -13.63
N GLY A 26 -2.35 -11.48 -14.73
CA GLY A 26 -3.77 -11.53 -15.07
C GLY A 26 -4.68 -10.66 -14.17
N ALA A 27 -5.94 -11.08 -14.04
CA ALA A 27 -6.96 -10.34 -13.28
C ALA A 27 -6.60 -10.22 -11.78
N THR A 28 -6.06 -11.28 -11.19
CA THR A 28 -5.62 -11.31 -9.79
C THR A 28 -4.55 -10.27 -9.51
N GLY A 29 -3.56 -10.14 -10.41
CA GLY A 29 -2.52 -9.12 -10.32
C GLY A 29 -3.05 -7.69 -10.33
N LYS A 30 -4.01 -7.41 -11.22
CA LYS A 30 -4.66 -6.10 -11.31
C LYS A 30 -5.43 -5.76 -10.04
N ILE A 31 -6.19 -6.71 -9.50
CA ILE A 31 -6.96 -6.51 -8.26
C ILE A 31 -6.01 -6.26 -7.08
N MET A 32 -4.99 -7.08 -6.91
CA MET A 32 -4.03 -6.91 -5.81
C MET A 32 -3.26 -5.59 -5.92
N THR A 33 -2.91 -5.18 -7.14
CA THR A 33 -2.27 -3.89 -7.40
C THR A 33 -3.22 -2.72 -7.12
N PHE A 34 -4.50 -2.82 -7.49
CA PHE A 34 -5.51 -1.83 -7.13
C PHE A 34 -5.68 -1.73 -5.61
N MET A 35 -5.77 -2.87 -4.92
CA MET A 35 -5.85 -2.91 -3.46
C MET A 35 -4.66 -2.23 -2.80
N LEU A 36 -3.43 -2.51 -3.26
CA LEU A 36 -2.22 -1.92 -2.67
C LEU A 36 -1.99 -0.45 -3.05
N ASN A 37 -2.47 -0.01 -4.22
CA ASN A 37 -2.25 1.37 -4.68
C ASN A 37 -3.32 2.35 -4.22
N TRP A 38 -4.54 1.87 -3.96
CA TRP A 38 -5.68 2.74 -3.64
C TRP A 38 -6.30 2.39 -2.29
N LEU A 39 -6.75 1.14 -2.11
CA LEU A 39 -7.51 0.75 -0.91
C LEU A 39 -6.64 0.78 0.35
N ALA A 40 -5.50 0.11 0.34
CA ALA A 40 -4.61 0.00 1.49
C ALA A 40 -4.05 1.35 1.97
N PRO A 41 -3.55 2.26 1.10
CA PRO A 41 -3.14 3.59 1.54
C PRO A 41 -4.30 4.39 2.12
N TYR A 42 -5.46 4.39 1.46
CA TYR A 42 -6.63 5.14 1.91
C TYR A 42 -7.09 4.66 3.30
N THR A 43 -7.29 3.35 3.44
CA THR A 43 -7.69 2.74 4.72
C THR A 43 -6.63 2.96 5.80
N SER A 44 -5.34 2.88 5.48
CA SER A 44 -4.27 3.14 6.44
C SER A 44 -4.30 4.59 6.93
N ILE A 45 -4.49 5.56 6.04
CA ILE A 45 -4.62 6.97 6.42
C ILE A 45 -5.85 7.18 7.31
N THR A 46 -6.99 6.60 6.97
CA THR A 46 -8.20 6.67 7.81
C THR A 46 -7.95 6.12 9.22
N ILE A 47 -7.32 4.94 9.32
CA ILE A 47 -6.98 4.34 10.62
C ILE A 47 -5.98 5.21 11.38
N ALA A 48 -5.01 5.82 10.69
CA ALA A 48 -4.04 6.73 11.30
C ALA A 48 -4.73 7.93 11.94
N PHE A 49 -5.67 8.57 11.25
CA PHE A 49 -6.46 9.67 11.81
C PHE A 49 -7.29 9.22 13.03
N VAL A 50 -8.00 8.10 12.92
CA VAL A 50 -8.76 7.55 14.06
C VAL A 50 -7.84 7.24 15.25
N ALA A 51 -6.65 6.69 15.00
CA ALA A 51 -5.67 6.41 16.04
C ALA A 51 -5.17 7.70 16.71
N ILE A 52 -4.94 8.78 15.96
CA ILE A 52 -4.59 10.10 16.53
C ILE A 52 -5.67 10.56 17.52
N PHE A 53 -6.94 10.55 17.10
CA PHE A 53 -8.04 11.06 17.94
C PHE A 53 -8.32 10.19 19.17
N GLN A 54 -8.11 8.88 19.09
CA GLN A 54 -8.48 7.95 20.17
C GLN A 54 -7.33 7.54 21.08
N GLN A 55 -6.09 7.51 20.55
CA GLN A 55 -4.94 6.89 21.22
C GLN A 55 -3.68 7.77 21.17
N GLY A 56 -3.74 8.94 20.55
CA GLY A 56 -2.61 9.84 20.35
C GLY A 56 -1.78 9.52 19.09
N PHE A 57 -0.71 10.29 18.90
CA PHE A 57 0.06 10.26 17.65
C PHE A 57 0.92 8.99 17.46
N LEU A 58 1.51 8.46 18.53
CA LEU A 58 2.44 7.32 18.45
C LEU A 58 1.84 6.08 17.76
N PRO A 59 0.62 5.63 18.11
CA PRO A 59 -0.02 4.49 17.45
C PRO A 59 -0.38 4.71 15.97
N ALA A 60 -0.39 5.95 15.49
CA ALA A 60 -0.71 6.28 14.09
C ALA A 60 0.49 6.14 13.15
N LEU A 61 1.72 6.24 13.66
CA LEU A 61 2.97 6.14 12.90
C LEU A 61 3.06 4.92 11.97
N PRO A 62 2.79 3.67 12.41
CA PRO A 62 2.90 2.52 11.52
C PRO A 62 1.94 2.58 10.33
N PHE A 63 0.77 3.20 10.50
CA PHE A 63 -0.21 3.35 9.42
C PHE A 63 0.23 4.40 8.39
N PHE A 64 0.81 5.51 8.85
CA PHE A 64 1.41 6.49 7.94
C PHE A 64 2.60 5.92 7.18
N ALA A 65 3.48 5.16 7.85
CA ALA A 65 4.61 4.51 7.21
C ALA A 65 4.15 3.52 6.13
N LEU A 66 3.12 2.73 6.42
CA LEU A 66 2.53 1.79 5.46
C LEU A 66 1.90 2.51 4.26
N ALA A 67 1.12 3.56 4.50
CA ALA A 67 0.52 4.37 3.43
C ALA A 67 1.59 5.01 2.54
N ALA A 68 2.64 5.58 3.13
CA ALA A 68 3.76 6.16 2.41
C ALA A 68 4.52 5.11 1.59
N PHE A 69 4.77 3.92 2.15
CA PHE A 69 5.41 2.82 1.45
C PHE A 69 4.62 2.39 0.20
N CYS A 70 3.31 2.20 0.35
CA CYS A 70 2.43 1.86 -0.77
C CYS A 70 2.44 2.96 -1.84
N PHE A 71 2.38 4.23 -1.44
CA PHE A 71 2.41 5.37 -2.36
C PHE A 71 3.74 5.48 -3.14
N ILE A 72 4.87 5.34 -2.47
CA ILE A 72 6.20 5.37 -3.13
C ILE A 72 6.34 4.21 -4.11
N THR A 73 5.89 3.02 -3.72
CA THR A 73 5.94 1.83 -4.58
C THR A 73 5.06 2.01 -5.81
N PHE A 74 3.87 2.61 -5.65
CA PHE A 74 3.01 3.00 -6.76
C PHE A 74 3.69 3.98 -7.71
N LEU A 75 4.25 5.08 -7.18
CA LEU A 75 4.93 6.09 -7.99
C LEU A 75 6.08 5.47 -8.81
N LYS A 76 6.92 4.65 -8.17
CA LYS A 76 8.00 3.94 -8.86
C LYS A 76 7.49 3.04 -9.99
N ARG A 77 6.41 2.28 -9.75
CA ARG A 77 5.79 1.44 -10.80
C ARG A 77 5.23 2.29 -11.94
N SER A 78 4.57 3.41 -11.63
CA SER A 78 4.02 4.32 -12.63
C SER A 78 5.11 4.91 -13.51
N THR A 79 6.20 5.43 -12.91
CA THR A 79 7.32 6.00 -13.66
C THR A 79 7.99 4.98 -14.58
N ASN A 80 8.21 3.76 -14.09
CA ASN A 80 8.82 2.68 -14.89
C ASN A 80 7.92 2.22 -16.04
N ALA A 81 6.59 2.23 -15.85
CA ALA A 81 5.64 1.91 -16.91
C ALA A 81 5.68 2.95 -18.04
N THR A 82 5.70 4.24 -17.69
CA THR A 82 5.80 5.34 -18.67
C THR A 82 7.12 5.32 -19.44
N ALA A 83 8.25 5.07 -18.76
CA ALA A 83 9.56 4.98 -19.41
C ALA A 83 9.63 3.83 -20.43
N LYS A 84 8.98 2.70 -20.15
CA LYS A 84 8.91 1.55 -21.07
C LYS A 84 8.10 1.88 -22.32
N GLU A 85 6.96 2.56 -22.18
CA GLU A 85 6.14 2.99 -23.31
C GLU A 85 6.88 3.92 -24.27
N SER A 86 7.70 4.85 -23.76
CA SER A 86 8.50 5.75 -24.62
C SER A 86 9.59 5.02 -25.41
N MET A 87 10.14 3.91 -24.90
CA MET A 87 11.18 3.14 -25.60
C MET A 87 10.61 2.25 -26.72
N THR A 88 9.39 1.72 -26.55
CA THR A 88 8.75 0.88 -27.59
C THR A 88 8.18 1.67 -28.78
N LYS A 89 8.07 2.99 -28.68
CA LYS A 89 7.54 3.87 -29.74
C LYS A 89 8.63 4.59 -30.55
N SER A 90 9.91 4.35 -30.24
CA SER A 90 11.07 4.86 -30.98
C SER A 90 11.71 3.76 -31.82
#